data_AF-D4ZJM7-F1
#
_entry.id   AF-D4ZJM7-F1
#
_cell.length_a   1.000
_cell.length_b   1.000
_cell.length_c   1.000
_cell.angle_alpha   90.00
_cell.angle_beta   90.00
_cell.angle_gamma   90.00
#
_symmetry.space_group_name_H-M   'P 1'
#
loop_
_entity.id
_entity.type
_entity.pdbx_description
1 polymer ?
#
loop_
_entity_poly.entity_id
_entity_poly.type
_entity_poly.pdbx_seq_one_letter_code
_entity_poly.pdbx_strand_id
1 'polypeptide(L)'
;MSNGQQLSVRIVKHRTLLILILAISVYGVMIKVANSQEVNVNVTDKFDLRIYYNGSLKPQTSISNQTGLDGQKSDYDIFTEDIINYVSDKLAMEPGYDQPLLNAPAITLEFAEKYITPPRKKRRSYHKIPESISRLFERFPKDNLSCQLSSPWLTMYIQREPSLKVLAKFNWHNRQFLIDQTLLSNPYLVYDFSPQELTSKTYSAYADEYNKLLQIPNITRHEILAMNTNIPEDLLWLFDRIEMNSMTFLAGLGPRLENHSAPGYTNIVKHLVHQCFSAENNELQSYKTILDLDSYEALELLENYKINSLRGRRKN
;
A
#
# COMPACT_ATOMS: atom_id res chain seq x y z
N MET A 1 -10.65 63.28 36.66
CA MET A 1 -10.03 61.93 36.58
C MET A 1 -9.68 61.69 35.12
N SER A 2 -8.42 61.35 34.87
CA SER A 2 -7.71 61.60 33.61
C SER A 2 -7.93 60.51 32.56
N ASN A 3 -8.22 60.93 31.32
CA ASN A 3 -8.31 60.08 30.12
C ASN A 3 -7.05 59.23 29.85
N GLY A 4 -5.93 59.51 30.52
CA GLY A 4 -4.69 58.73 30.41
C GLY A 4 -4.74 57.33 31.03
N GLN A 5 -5.60 57.09 32.04
CA GLN A 5 -5.70 55.75 32.66
C GLN A 5 -6.52 54.74 31.84
N GLN A 6 -7.46 55.18 31.00
CA GLN A 6 -8.23 54.28 30.15
C GLN A 6 -7.45 53.75 28.93
N LEU A 7 -6.49 54.52 28.40
CA LEU A 7 -5.68 54.08 27.25
C LEU A 7 -4.69 52.97 27.64
N SER A 8 -4.07 53.06 28.83
CA SER A 8 -3.12 52.06 29.32
C SER A 8 -3.76 50.66 29.45
N VAL A 9 -4.97 50.59 30.00
CA VAL A 9 -5.67 49.31 30.20
C VAL A 9 -6.10 48.67 28.88
N ARG A 10 -6.44 49.45 27.85
CA ARG A 10 -6.80 48.92 26.53
C ARG A 10 -5.60 48.33 25.79
N ILE A 11 -4.42 48.95 25.90
CA ILE A 11 -3.20 48.47 25.23
C ILE A 11 -2.72 47.15 25.84
N VAL A 12 -2.81 47.00 27.17
CA VAL A 12 -2.41 45.75 27.85
C VAL A 12 -3.37 44.60 27.51
N LYS A 13 -4.68 44.84 27.44
CA LYS A 13 -5.68 43.83 27.05
C LYS A 13 -5.52 43.35 25.61
N HIS A 14 -5.18 44.24 24.68
CA HIS A 14 -4.95 43.83 23.29
C HIS A 14 -3.68 43.02 23.11
N ARG A 15 -2.59 43.36 23.82
CA ARG A 15 -1.35 42.57 23.77
C ARG A 15 -1.51 41.17 24.36
N THR A 16 -2.27 41.02 25.44
CA THR A 16 -2.54 39.69 26.04
C THR A 16 -3.43 38.82 25.16
N LEU A 17 -4.45 39.39 24.51
CA LEU A 17 -5.30 38.67 23.56
C LEU A 17 -4.50 38.20 22.33
N LEU A 18 -3.59 39.03 21.81
CA LEU A 18 -2.79 38.71 20.63
C LEU A 18 -1.75 37.62 20.93
N ILE A 19 -1.15 37.62 22.12
CA ILE A 19 -0.28 36.53 22.60
C ILE A 19 -1.07 35.23 22.79
N LEU A 20 -2.31 35.29 23.30
CA LEU A 20 -3.15 34.11 23.46
C LEU A 20 -3.56 33.52 22.11
N ILE A 21 -3.91 34.35 21.13
CA ILE A 21 -4.24 33.91 19.76
C ILE A 21 -3.01 33.31 19.07
N LEU A 22 -1.82 33.86 19.27
CA LEU A 22 -0.56 33.30 18.77
C LEU A 22 -0.20 31.97 19.47
N ALA A 23 -0.43 31.85 20.77
CA ALA A 23 -0.21 30.60 21.50
C ALA A 23 -1.19 29.51 21.04
N ILE A 24 -2.46 29.85 20.79
CA ILE A 24 -3.47 28.93 20.26
C ILE A 24 -3.21 28.58 18.79
N SER A 25 -2.68 29.49 17.97
CA SER A 25 -2.31 29.18 16.58
C SER A 25 -1.06 28.30 16.51
N VAL A 26 -0.07 28.50 17.38
CA VAL A 26 1.10 27.61 17.50
C VAL A 26 0.72 26.24 18.06
N TYR A 27 -0.17 26.17 19.05
CA TYR A 27 -0.71 24.88 19.54
C TYR A 27 -1.63 24.20 18.52
N GLY A 28 -2.42 24.97 17.76
CA GLY A 28 -3.32 24.45 16.72
C GLY A 28 -2.58 23.91 15.50
N VAL A 29 -1.37 24.41 15.22
CA VAL A 29 -0.49 23.88 14.15
C VAL A 29 0.31 22.66 14.63
N MET A 30 0.57 22.50 15.93
CA MET A 30 1.29 21.34 16.48
C MET A 30 0.42 20.06 16.63
N ILE A 31 -0.92 20.13 16.53
CA ILE A 31 -1.82 18.96 16.70
C ILE A 31 -2.33 18.41 15.35
N LYS A 32 -1.52 18.53 14.29
CA LYS A 32 -1.69 17.71 13.07
C LYS A 32 -0.39 17.06 12.63
N VAL A 33 0.36 16.53 13.59
CA VAL A 33 1.25 15.40 13.27
C VAL A 33 0.33 14.21 13.03
N ALA A 34 0.18 13.85 11.76
CA ALA A 34 -0.54 12.66 11.38
C ALA A 34 0.25 11.46 11.90
N ASN A 35 -0.33 10.77 12.88
CA ASN A 35 0.26 9.60 13.50
C ASN A 35 0.33 8.46 12.46
N SER A 36 1.44 8.25 11.77
CA SER A 36 1.83 6.86 11.53
C SER A 36 2.01 6.25 12.91
N GLN A 37 1.37 5.12 13.16
CA GLN A 37 1.70 4.36 14.35
C GLN A 37 3.04 3.68 14.08
N GLU A 38 4.13 4.31 14.53
CA GLU A 38 5.42 3.63 14.67
C GLU A 38 5.24 2.53 15.69
N VAL A 39 5.46 1.29 15.25
CA VAL A 39 5.52 0.15 16.15
C VAL A 39 6.97 -0.29 16.15
N ASN A 40 7.69 0.01 17.23
CA ASN A 40 8.89 -0.74 17.56
C ASN A 40 8.42 -2.14 17.92
N VAL A 41 8.49 -3.05 16.96
CA VAL A 41 8.36 -4.47 17.24
C VAL A 41 9.76 -4.92 17.59
N ASN A 42 10.02 -5.11 18.88
CA ASN A 42 11.20 -5.86 19.34
C ASN A 42 11.00 -7.31 18.91
N VAL A 43 11.23 -7.60 17.63
CA VAL A 43 11.19 -8.98 17.09
C VAL A 43 12.39 -9.74 17.65
N THR A 44 13.53 -9.06 17.86
CA THR A 44 14.69 -9.54 18.59
C THR A 44 15.50 -8.36 19.14
N ASP A 45 16.30 -8.55 20.19
CA ASP A 45 17.24 -7.53 20.71
C ASP A 45 18.43 -7.26 19.76
N LYS A 46 18.39 -7.74 18.51
CA LYS A 46 19.52 -7.75 17.57
C LYS A 46 19.47 -6.65 16.50
N PHE A 47 18.33 -6.03 16.26
CA PHE A 47 18.17 -4.97 15.26
C PHE A 47 17.16 -3.89 15.70
N ASP A 48 17.34 -2.66 15.22
CA ASP A 48 16.36 -1.58 15.38
C ASP A 48 15.33 -1.67 14.24
N LEU A 49 14.27 -2.45 14.46
CA LEU A 49 13.17 -2.64 13.51
C LEU A 49 12.03 -1.66 13.77
N ARG A 50 11.80 -0.79 12.79
CA ARG A 50 10.70 0.17 12.78
C ARG A 50 9.69 -0.20 11.71
N ILE A 51 8.46 -0.45 12.13
CA ILE A 51 7.37 -0.76 11.22
C ILE A 51 6.36 0.38 11.22
N TYR A 52 6.02 0.84 10.03
CA TYR A 52 5.05 1.90 9.78
C TYR A 52 3.90 1.37 8.95
N TYR A 53 2.68 1.81 9.29
CA TYR A 53 1.46 1.46 8.57
C TYR A 53 0.81 2.73 8.02
N ASN A 54 0.42 2.66 6.75
CA ASN A 54 -0.20 3.75 6.00
C ASN A 54 -1.44 3.21 5.29
N GLY A 55 -2.64 3.40 5.87
CA GLY A 55 -3.86 2.79 5.35
C GLY A 55 -4.87 2.46 6.44
N SER A 56 -5.44 1.25 6.43
CA SER A 56 -6.26 0.76 7.54
C SER A 56 -5.53 0.80 8.88
N LEU A 57 -6.31 0.68 9.96
CA LEU A 57 -5.78 0.54 11.32
C LEU A 57 -4.68 -0.53 11.37
N LYS A 58 -3.68 -0.32 12.23
CA LYS A 58 -2.61 -1.27 12.53
C LYS A 58 -3.17 -2.70 12.57
N PRO A 59 -2.57 -3.65 11.82
CA PRO A 59 -2.93 -5.06 11.91
C PRO A 59 -2.91 -5.49 13.38
N GLN A 60 -3.89 -6.29 13.79
CA GLN A 60 -3.81 -6.99 15.07
C GLN A 60 -2.74 -8.09 14.95
N THR A 61 -1.47 -7.69 14.89
CA THR A 61 -0.34 -8.59 14.94
C THR A 61 -0.42 -9.32 16.28
N SER A 62 -0.68 -10.62 16.23
CA SER A 62 -0.89 -11.52 17.37
C SER A 62 0.35 -11.74 18.25
N ILE A 63 1.29 -10.79 18.29
CA ILE A 63 2.41 -10.82 19.24
C ILE A 63 1.92 -10.56 20.68
N SER A 64 0.72 -10.00 20.85
CA SER A 64 0.03 -9.99 22.15
C SER A 64 -0.87 -11.20 22.29
N ASN A 65 -0.56 -12.07 23.26
CA ASN A 65 -1.41 -13.15 23.78
C ASN A 65 -2.76 -12.61 24.31
N GLN A 66 -3.68 -12.23 23.42
CA GLN A 66 -5.05 -11.92 23.79
C GLN A 66 -5.98 -13.02 23.30
N THR A 67 -6.25 -13.91 24.23
CA THR A 67 -7.34 -14.88 24.24
C THR A 67 -8.69 -14.20 24.02
N GLY A 68 -9.46 -14.71 23.06
CA GLY A 68 -10.92 -14.64 23.12
C GLY A 68 -11.57 -13.52 22.32
N LEU A 69 -11.45 -13.58 20.99
CA LEU A 69 -12.49 -13.23 20.01
C LEU A 69 -11.90 -13.60 18.64
N ASP A 70 -12.38 -14.68 18.02
CA ASP A 70 -11.99 -15.13 16.66
C ASP A 70 -12.44 -14.09 15.61
N GLY A 71 -11.78 -12.93 15.62
CA GLY A 71 -11.84 -11.98 14.53
C GLY A 71 -11.04 -12.57 13.38
N GLN A 72 -11.71 -12.92 12.29
CA GLN A 72 -11.06 -13.31 11.05
C GLN A 72 -10.08 -12.19 10.64
N LYS A 73 -8.77 -12.49 10.61
CA LYS A 73 -7.73 -11.58 10.12
C LYS A 73 -8.05 -11.16 8.69
N SER A 74 -7.83 -9.90 8.35
CA SER A 74 -7.99 -9.44 6.97
C SER A 74 -6.83 -9.93 6.08
N ASP A 75 -7.02 -9.99 4.77
CA ASP A 75 -5.97 -10.41 3.83
C ASP A 75 -4.73 -9.50 3.92
N TYR A 76 -4.93 -8.20 4.18
CA TYR A 76 -3.84 -7.26 4.43
C TYR A 76 -3.08 -7.54 5.74
N ASP A 77 -3.78 -7.96 6.79
CA ASP A 77 -3.13 -8.37 8.05
C ASP A 77 -2.26 -9.60 7.84
N ILE A 78 -2.79 -10.60 7.13
CA ILE A 78 -2.08 -11.83 6.78
C ILE A 78 -0.86 -11.51 5.93
N PHE A 79 -1.03 -10.70 4.87
CA PHE A 79 0.07 -10.22 4.02
C PHE A 79 1.17 -9.55 4.85
N THR A 80 0.80 -8.62 5.73
CA THR A 80 1.79 -7.88 6.52
C THR A 80 2.56 -8.82 7.45
N GLU A 81 1.87 -9.70 8.17
CA GLU A 81 2.49 -10.68 9.07
C GLU A 81 3.45 -11.60 8.30
N ASP A 82 3.00 -12.12 7.15
CA ASP A 82 3.80 -12.98 6.29
C ASP A 82 5.07 -12.30 5.77
N ILE A 83 4.98 -11.04 5.35
CA ILE A 83 6.13 -10.27 4.87
C ILE A 83 7.08 -9.92 6.03
N ILE A 84 6.56 -9.53 7.20
CA ILE A 84 7.40 -9.26 8.38
C ILE A 84 8.18 -10.51 8.77
N ASN A 85 7.52 -11.66 8.84
CA ASN A 85 8.17 -12.93 9.17
C ASN A 85 9.23 -13.27 8.12
N TYR A 86 8.88 -13.17 6.83
CA TYR A 86 9.81 -13.47 5.75
C TYR A 86 11.04 -12.57 5.73
N VAL A 87 10.87 -11.26 5.92
CA VAL A 87 11.99 -10.30 6.04
C VAL A 87 12.83 -10.60 7.27
N SER A 88 12.21 -10.95 8.40
CA SER A 88 12.92 -11.33 9.62
C SER A 88 13.78 -12.57 9.42
N ASP A 89 13.26 -13.58 8.72
CA ASP A 89 14.01 -14.79 8.36
C ASP A 89 15.20 -14.47 7.46
N LYS A 90 15.04 -13.54 6.49
CA LYS A 90 16.16 -13.09 5.64
C LYS A 90 17.20 -12.31 6.42
N LEU A 91 16.79 -11.43 7.33
CA LEU A 91 17.71 -10.69 8.20
C LEU A 91 18.50 -11.62 9.12
N ALA A 92 17.89 -12.70 9.61
CA ALA A 92 18.57 -13.72 10.41
C ALA A 92 19.67 -14.48 9.64
N MET A 93 19.62 -14.46 8.31
CA MET A 93 20.62 -15.07 7.43
C MET A 93 21.71 -14.08 7.00
N GLU A 94 21.59 -12.78 7.31
CA GLU A 94 22.56 -11.79 6.89
C GLU A 94 23.90 -11.92 7.63
N PRO A 95 25.04 -11.76 6.93
CA PRO A 95 26.34 -11.71 7.58
C PRO A 95 26.38 -10.60 8.63
N GLY A 96 26.78 -10.96 9.86
CA GLY A 96 26.85 -9.99 10.96
C GLY A 96 25.57 -9.88 11.80
N TYR A 97 24.57 -10.73 11.59
CA TYR A 97 23.38 -10.83 12.45
C TYR A 97 23.68 -10.97 13.96
N ASP A 98 24.79 -11.63 14.31
CA ASP A 98 25.22 -11.83 15.70
C ASP A 98 26.19 -10.75 16.23
N GLN A 99 26.43 -9.66 15.47
CA GLN A 99 27.35 -8.61 15.92
C GLN A 99 26.75 -7.72 17.02
N PRO A 100 27.58 -7.13 17.90
CA PRO A 100 27.10 -6.31 19.02
C PRO A 100 26.35 -5.04 18.58
N LEU A 101 25.32 -4.67 19.35
CA LEU A 101 24.40 -3.53 19.16
C LEU A 101 25.03 -2.14 18.92
N LEU A 102 26.34 -1.95 19.14
CA LEU A 102 27.01 -0.66 18.93
C LEU A 102 26.85 -0.13 17.50
N ASN A 103 26.58 -1.00 16.52
CA ASN A 103 26.18 -0.68 15.15
C ASN A 103 24.93 -1.48 14.72
N ALA A 104 23.89 -1.53 15.56
CA ALA A 104 22.68 -2.31 15.29
C ALA A 104 22.13 -2.03 13.87
N PRO A 105 21.78 -3.07 13.10
CA PRO A 105 21.15 -2.90 11.80
C PRO A 105 19.89 -2.02 11.90
N ALA A 106 19.80 -1.00 11.05
CA ALA A 106 18.65 -0.09 11.02
C ALA A 106 17.66 -0.56 9.95
N ILE A 107 16.54 -1.12 10.39
CA ILE A 107 15.55 -1.74 9.52
C ILE A 107 14.26 -0.94 9.57
N THR A 108 13.80 -0.46 8.43
CA THR A 108 12.55 0.29 8.31
C THR A 108 11.65 -0.33 7.26
N LEU A 109 10.46 -0.76 7.68
CA LEU A 109 9.44 -1.35 6.82
C LEU A 109 8.19 -0.45 6.83
N GLU A 110 7.75 0.03 5.68
CA GLU A 110 6.47 0.73 5.50
C GLU A 110 5.49 -0.19 4.78
N PHE A 111 4.30 -0.38 5.34
CA PHE A 111 3.18 -1.07 4.69
C PHE A 111 2.11 -0.06 4.31
N ALA A 112 1.84 0.07 3.02
CA ALA A 112 0.94 1.07 2.47
C ALA A 112 -0.28 0.41 1.80
N GLU A 113 -1.45 0.54 2.40
CA GLU A 113 -2.71 -0.01 1.90
C GLU A 113 -3.51 1.05 1.13
N LYS A 114 -3.91 0.72 -0.09
CA LYS A 114 -4.62 1.61 -1.01
C LYS A 114 -5.81 0.89 -1.66
N TYR A 115 -6.98 1.50 -1.56
CA TYR A 115 -8.22 0.97 -2.13
C TYR A 115 -8.64 1.70 -3.41
N ILE A 116 -9.25 0.97 -4.34
CA ILE A 116 -9.85 1.51 -5.58
C ILE A 116 -10.94 2.55 -5.26
N THR A 117 -11.71 2.31 -4.19
CA THR A 117 -12.70 3.26 -3.69
C THR A 117 -12.66 3.30 -2.17
N PRO A 118 -12.81 4.50 -1.57
CA PRO A 118 -12.91 4.62 -0.12
C PRO A 118 -14.15 3.87 0.37
N PRO A 119 -14.04 3.06 1.44
CA PRO A 119 -15.16 2.27 1.94
C PRO A 119 -16.34 3.18 2.28
N ARG A 120 -17.50 2.91 1.67
CA ARG A 120 -18.76 3.57 2.03
C ARG A 120 -19.06 3.20 3.48
N LYS A 121 -18.96 4.17 4.38
CA LYS A 121 -19.20 4.04 5.83
C LYS A 121 -18.07 3.35 6.60
N LYS A 122 -16.95 4.05 6.73
CA LYS A 122 -16.32 4.29 8.03
C LYS A 122 -15.42 5.50 7.84
N ARG A 123 -15.67 6.58 8.60
CA ARG A 123 -14.70 7.66 8.82
C ARG A 123 -13.51 7.09 9.61
N ARG A 124 -12.84 6.06 9.08
CA ARG A 124 -11.50 5.71 9.54
C ARG A 124 -10.63 6.82 8.95
N SER A 125 -10.13 7.66 9.85
CA SER A 125 -9.12 8.66 9.53
C SER A 125 -8.08 7.99 8.63
N TYR A 126 -8.03 8.37 7.35
CA TYR A 126 -6.87 8.08 6.54
C TYR A 126 -5.73 8.83 7.20
N HIS A 127 -4.85 8.11 7.87
CA HIS A 127 -3.71 8.72 8.53
C HIS A 127 -2.83 9.24 7.41
N LYS A 128 -2.71 10.57 7.33
CA LYS A 128 -1.85 11.23 6.36
C LYS A 128 -0.45 10.67 6.59
N ILE A 129 0.23 10.30 5.50
CA ILE A 129 1.64 9.87 5.54
C ILE A 129 2.39 10.90 6.39
N PRO A 130 3.05 10.49 7.48
CA PRO A 130 3.97 11.39 8.14
C PRO A 130 5.01 11.74 7.11
N GLU A 131 5.18 13.04 6.89
CA GLU A 131 6.16 13.59 5.97
C GLU A 131 7.58 13.05 6.22
N SER A 132 7.84 12.50 7.42
CA SER A 132 9.09 11.85 7.78
C SER A 132 9.41 10.60 6.94
N ILE A 133 8.44 9.72 6.62
CA ILE A 133 8.75 8.45 5.93
C ILE A 133 9.07 8.68 4.44
N SER A 134 8.26 9.48 3.74
CA SER A 134 8.58 9.85 2.35
C SER A 134 9.96 10.50 2.25
N ARG A 135 10.31 11.36 3.22
CA ARG A 135 11.63 11.96 3.32
C ARG A 135 12.73 10.94 3.63
N LEU A 136 12.46 9.83 4.32
CA LEU A 136 13.46 8.75 4.52
C LEU A 136 13.83 8.09 3.20
N PHE A 137 12.86 7.79 2.33
CA PHE A 137 13.13 7.24 0.99
C PHE A 137 13.87 8.23 0.09
N GLU A 138 13.56 9.53 0.17
CA GLU A 138 14.25 10.56 -0.60
C GLU A 138 15.69 10.80 -0.14
N ARG A 139 15.94 10.69 1.17
CA ARG A 139 17.24 10.95 1.79
C ARG A 139 18.08 9.69 2.00
N PHE A 140 17.57 8.53 1.63
CA PHE A 140 18.32 7.29 1.76
C PHE A 140 19.59 7.42 0.90
N PRO A 141 20.78 7.24 1.49
CA PRO A 141 22.02 7.34 0.74
C PRO A 141 22.01 6.27 -0.34
N LYS A 142 22.12 6.69 -1.60
CA LYS A 142 22.13 5.78 -2.76
C LYS A 142 23.53 5.33 -3.14
N ASP A 143 24.52 5.75 -2.35
CA ASP A 143 25.91 5.35 -2.52
C ASP A 143 26.13 4.03 -1.79
N ASN A 144 26.79 3.07 -2.46
CA ASN A 144 27.13 1.74 -1.92
C ASN A 144 25.91 0.90 -1.50
N LEU A 145 24.84 0.93 -2.28
CA LEU A 145 23.75 -0.03 -2.09
C LEU A 145 24.22 -1.42 -2.49
N SER A 146 23.77 -2.44 -1.77
CA SER A 146 23.87 -3.82 -2.24
C SER A 146 22.72 -4.14 -3.19
N CYS A 147 21.54 -3.57 -2.91
CA CYS A 147 20.37 -3.70 -3.76
C CYS A 147 19.57 -2.39 -3.81
N GLN A 148 19.07 -2.08 -5.00
CA GLN A 148 18.01 -1.10 -5.23
C GLN A 148 16.90 -1.74 -6.08
N LEU A 149 15.73 -1.93 -5.48
CA LEU A 149 14.55 -2.48 -6.15
C LEU A 149 13.43 -1.45 -6.22
N SER A 150 12.86 -1.23 -7.41
CA SER A 150 11.70 -0.38 -7.60
C SER A 150 10.64 -1.10 -8.44
N SER A 151 9.45 -1.26 -7.86
CA SER A 151 8.29 -1.86 -8.51
C SER A 151 6.97 -1.28 -7.97
N PRO A 152 5.82 -1.52 -8.64
CA PRO A 152 4.52 -1.13 -8.12
C PRO A 152 4.20 -1.74 -6.75
N TRP A 153 4.74 -2.92 -6.45
CA TRP A 153 4.44 -3.68 -5.22
C TRP A 153 5.44 -3.44 -4.09
N LEU A 154 6.70 -3.19 -4.43
CA LEU A 154 7.82 -3.04 -3.51
C LEU A 154 8.80 -1.96 -3.99
N THR A 155 9.16 -1.05 -3.10
CA THR A 155 10.41 -0.27 -3.21
C THR A 155 11.33 -0.69 -2.08
N MET A 156 12.54 -1.14 -2.39
CA MET A 156 13.48 -1.64 -1.38
C MET A 156 14.90 -1.16 -1.66
N TYR A 157 15.59 -0.78 -0.59
CA TYR A 157 17.02 -0.47 -0.59
C TYR A 157 17.70 -1.28 0.51
N ILE A 158 18.81 -1.92 0.16
CA ILE A 158 19.68 -2.62 1.11
C ILE A 158 21.07 -2.03 0.98
N GLN A 159 21.66 -1.65 2.10
CA GLN A 159 23.06 -1.28 2.24
C GLN A 159 23.66 -2.20 3.30
N ARG A 160 24.71 -2.98 2.98
CA ARG A 160 25.37 -3.86 3.97
C ARG A 160 26.55 -3.20 4.69
N GLU A 161 27.24 -2.29 4.00
CA GLU A 161 28.46 -1.63 4.49
C GLU A 161 28.26 -0.13 4.68
N PRO A 162 28.77 0.51 5.76
CA PRO A 162 29.53 -0.09 6.87
C PRO A 162 28.65 -0.78 7.93
N SER A 163 27.34 -0.70 7.79
CA SER A 163 26.37 -1.40 8.63
C SER A 163 25.13 -1.71 7.84
N LEU A 164 24.46 -2.82 8.18
CA LEU A 164 23.25 -3.25 7.52
C LEU A 164 22.12 -2.24 7.74
N LYS A 165 21.60 -1.71 6.64
CA LYS A 165 20.42 -0.85 6.61
C LYS A 165 19.48 -1.38 5.55
N VAL A 166 18.22 -1.52 5.94
CA VAL A 166 17.15 -1.94 5.04
C VAL A 166 16.03 -0.93 5.12
N LEU A 167 15.64 -0.40 3.97
CA LEU A 167 14.48 0.47 3.84
C LEU A 167 13.55 -0.13 2.79
N ALA A 168 12.36 -0.57 3.19
CA ALA A 168 11.39 -1.21 2.32
C ALA A 168 10.00 -0.58 2.45
N LYS A 169 9.32 -0.39 1.32
CA LYS A 169 7.93 0.04 1.23
C LYS A 169 7.15 -0.98 0.43
N PHE A 170 6.26 -1.65 1.13
CA PHE A 170 5.33 -2.63 0.60
C PHE A 170 4.01 -1.93 0.28
N ASN A 171 3.62 -1.94 -0.98
CA ASN A 171 2.31 -1.42 -1.39
C ASN A 171 1.32 -2.59 -1.41
N TRP A 172 0.16 -2.44 -0.79
CA TRP A 172 -1.01 -3.28 -0.96
C TRP A 172 -2.06 -2.44 -1.67
N HIS A 173 -2.16 -2.59 -2.99
CA HIS A 173 -2.98 -1.71 -3.81
C HIS A 173 -3.97 -2.50 -4.65
N ASN A 174 -5.24 -2.43 -4.29
CA ASN A 174 -6.29 -3.21 -4.96
C ASN A 174 -6.37 -2.93 -6.46
N ARG A 175 -6.09 -1.69 -6.86
CA ARG A 175 -6.07 -1.36 -8.28
C ARG A 175 -4.86 -1.95 -8.98
N GLN A 176 -3.72 -2.06 -8.30
CA GLN A 176 -2.57 -2.76 -8.87
C GLN A 176 -2.92 -4.21 -9.15
N PHE A 177 -3.69 -4.88 -8.27
CA PHE A 177 -4.18 -6.22 -8.57
C PHE A 177 -4.95 -6.26 -9.91
N LEU A 178 -5.88 -5.33 -10.12
CA LEU A 178 -6.62 -5.26 -11.39
C LEU A 178 -5.73 -5.03 -12.60
N ILE A 179 -4.80 -4.09 -12.49
CA ILE A 179 -3.83 -3.78 -13.54
C ILE A 179 -3.04 -5.03 -13.90
N ASP A 180 -2.50 -5.73 -12.88
CA ASP A 180 -1.72 -6.93 -13.10
C ASP A 180 -2.55 -8.03 -13.79
N GLN A 181 -3.78 -8.28 -13.31
CA GLN A 181 -4.67 -9.27 -13.92
C GLN A 181 -5.04 -8.93 -15.36
N THR A 182 -5.18 -7.64 -15.66
CA THR A 182 -5.47 -7.13 -17.00
C THR A 182 -4.30 -7.38 -17.94
N LEU A 183 -3.08 -7.05 -17.50
CA LEU A 183 -1.86 -7.29 -18.27
C LEU A 183 -1.55 -8.78 -18.45
N LEU A 184 -1.76 -9.61 -17.42
CA LEU A 184 -1.61 -11.07 -17.51
C LEU A 184 -2.65 -11.74 -18.44
N SER A 185 -3.79 -11.07 -18.65
CA SER A 185 -4.83 -11.54 -19.57
C SER A 185 -4.60 -11.03 -20.99
N ASN A 186 -4.06 -9.82 -21.13
CA ASN A 186 -3.86 -9.12 -22.39
C ASN A 186 -2.45 -8.48 -22.43
N PRO A 187 -1.37 -9.26 -22.64
CA PRO A 187 0.00 -8.74 -22.53
C PRO A 187 0.34 -7.62 -23.51
N TYR A 188 -0.34 -7.58 -24.66
CA TYR A 188 -0.15 -6.54 -25.68
C TYR A 188 -0.52 -5.14 -25.18
N LEU A 189 -1.29 -5.00 -24.09
CA LEU A 189 -1.66 -3.71 -23.52
C LEU A 189 -0.45 -2.98 -22.90
N VAL A 190 0.64 -3.67 -22.57
CA VAL A 190 1.81 -3.09 -21.88
C VAL A 190 2.40 -1.85 -22.57
N TYR A 191 2.27 -1.74 -23.89
CA TYR A 191 2.84 -0.63 -24.66
C TYR A 191 2.11 0.69 -24.46
N ASP A 192 0.79 0.64 -24.25
CA ASP A 192 -0.08 1.83 -24.21
C ASP A 192 -0.88 1.94 -22.90
N PHE A 193 -0.76 0.96 -22.00
CA PHE A 193 -1.51 0.92 -20.76
C PHE A 193 -1.02 2.00 -19.78
N SER A 194 -1.89 2.98 -19.52
CA SER A 194 -1.67 3.99 -18.50
C SER A 194 -2.87 4.03 -17.55
N PRO A 195 -2.74 3.56 -16.29
CA PRO A 195 -3.85 3.57 -15.35
C PRO A 195 -4.24 5.01 -15.00
N GLN A 196 -5.47 5.41 -15.38
CA GLN A 196 -6.00 6.76 -15.14
C GLN A 196 -6.42 6.97 -13.70
N GLU A 197 -6.12 8.08 -13.04
CA GLU A 197 -6.52 8.30 -11.64
C GLU A 197 -8.04 8.09 -11.42
N LEU A 198 -8.39 7.28 -10.41
CA LEU A 198 -9.76 6.81 -10.21
C LEU A 198 -10.35 7.39 -8.93
N THR A 199 -11.42 8.16 -9.10
CA THR A 199 -12.23 8.70 -8.00
C THR A 199 -13.50 7.88 -7.86
N SER A 200 -14.19 7.96 -6.72
CA SER A 200 -15.50 7.32 -6.57
C SER A 200 -16.51 7.78 -7.63
N LYS A 201 -16.40 9.03 -8.07
CA LYS A 201 -17.24 9.61 -9.11
C LYS A 201 -16.95 8.99 -10.47
N THR A 202 -15.68 8.97 -10.88
CA THR A 202 -15.28 8.41 -12.19
C THR A 202 -15.53 6.91 -12.25
N TYR A 203 -15.26 6.17 -11.17
CA TYR A 203 -15.61 4.75 -11.08
C TYR A 203 -17.11 4.49 -11.26
N SER A 204 -17.97 5.27 -10.58
CA SER A 204 -19.42 5.11 -10.70
C SER A 204 -19.89 5.42 -12.12
N ALA A 205 -19.32 6.44 -12.76
CA ALA A 205 -19.63 6.78 -14.15
C ALA A 205 -19.27 5.64 -15.11
N TYR A 206 -18.09 5.02 -14.97
CA TYR A 206 -17.69 3.87 -15.80
C TYR A 206 -18.58 2.65 -15.57
N ALA A 207 -18.97 2.39 -14.32
CA ALA A 207 -19.91 1.30 -14.02
C ALA A 207 -21.28 1.54 -14.67
N ASP A 208 -21.79 2.77 -14.62
CA ASP A 208 -23.05 3.14 -15.27
C ASP A 208 -22.96 3.05 -16.80
N GLU A 209 -21.83 3.44 -17.39
CA GLU A 209 -21.54 3.30 -18.83
C GLU A 209 -21.55 1.83 -19.24
N TYR A 210 -20.81 0.97 -18.54
CA TYR A 210 -20.77 -0.47 -18.81
C TYR A 210 -22.17 -1.12 -18.71
N ASN A 211 -22.95 -0.73 -17.69
CA ASN A 211 -24.32 -1.23 -17.52
C ASN A 211 -25.23 -0.84 -18.69
N LYS A 212 -25.07 0.35 -19.27
CA LYS A 212 -25.83 0.76 -20.45
C LYS A 212 -25.44 -0.06 -21.67
N LEU A 213 -24.15 -0.38 -21.83
CA LEU A 213 -23.69 -1.24 -22.93
C LEU A 213 -24.33 -2.62 -22.85
N LEU A 214 -24.44 -3.22 -21.66
CA LEU A 214 -25.12 -4.51 -21.47
C LEU A 214 -26.62 -4.50 -21.78
N GLN A 215 -27.26 -3.34 -21.86
CA GLN A 215 -28.67 -3.22 -22.24
C GLN A 215 -28.88 -3.26 -23.76
N ILE A 216 -27.81 -3.22 -24.55
CA ILE A 216 -27.90 -3.35 -26.01
C ILE A 216 -28.36 -4.78 -26.33
N PRO A 217 -29.47 -4.98 -27.07
CA PRO A 217 -29.95 -6.31 -27.40
C PRO A 217 -28.90 -7.14 -28.13
N ASN A 218 -28.74 -8.41 -27.75
CA ASN A 218 -27.81 -9.39 -28.32
C ASN A 218 -26.33 -9.06 -28.19
N ILE A 219 -25.94 -8.02 -27.46
CA ILE A 219 -24.53 -7.72 -27.24
C ILE A 219 -23.88 -8.77 -26.34
N THR A 220 -22.72 -9.24 -26.75
CA THR A 220 -21.85 -10.10 -25.93
C THR A 220 -20.83 -9.26 -25.18
N ARG A 221 -20.32 -9.78 -24.05
CA ARG A 221 -19.25 -9.08 -23.32
C ARG A 221 -17.98 -8.93 -24.15
N HIS A 222 -17.68 -9.89 -25.01
CA HIS A 222 -16.53 -9.82 -25.91
C HIS A 222 -16.67 -8.67 -26.92
N GLU A 223 -17.89 -8.42 -27.43
CA GLU A 223 -18.15 -7.27 -28.28
C GLU A 223 -18.02 -5.95 -27.52
N ILE A 224 -18.42 -5.88 -26.25
CA ILE A 224 -18.18 -4.69 -25.40
C ILE A 224 -16.69 -4.39 -25.26
N LEU A 225 -15.85 -5.41 -25.07
CA LEU A 225 -14.39 -5.25 -24.98
C LEU A 225 -13.77 -4.77 -26.31
N ALA A 226 -14.40 -5.06 -27.44
CA ALA A 226 -13.97 -4.59 -28.75
C ALA A 226 -14.51 -3.20 -29.12
N MET A 227 -15.44 -2.65 -28.33
CA MET A 227 -15.96 -1.30 -28.55
C MET A 227 -14.96 -0.25 -28.10
N ASN A 228 -14.91 0.87 -28.83
CA ASN A 228 -14.18 2.05 -28.40
C ASN A 228 -14.96 2.75 -27.26
N THR A 229 -14.81 2.25 -26.04
CA THR A 229 -15.42 2.82 -24.84
C THR A 229 -14.45 3.77 -24.14
N ASN A 230 -14.96 4.66 -23.29
CA ASN A 230 -14.10 5.49 -22.44
C ASN A 230 -13.67 4.78 -21.15
N ILE A 231 -14.06 3.51 -20.98
CA ILE A 231 -13.82 2.74 -19.77
C ILE A 231 -12.37 2.22 -19.81
N PRO A 232 -11.55 2.48 -18.77
CA PRO A 232 -10.20 1.94 -18.69
C PRO A 232 -10.17 0.40 -18.76
N GLU A 233 -9.16 -0.15 -19.42
CA GLU A 233 -9.00 -1.60 -19.63
C GLU A 233 -9.01 -2.41 -18.34
N ASP A 234 -8.42 -1.88 -17.25
CA ASP A 234 -8.43 -2.52 -15.93
C ASP A 234 -9.83 -2.64 -15.34
N LEU A 235 -10.70 -1.68 -15.64
CA LEU A 235 -12.10 -1.69 -15.24
C LEU A 235 -12.95 -2.54 -16.19
N LEU A 236 -12.70 -2.51 -17.50
CA LEU A 236 -13.37 -3.40 -18.45
C LEU A 236 -13.12 -4.88 -18.11
N TRP A 237 -11.86 -5.24 -17.86
CA TRP A 237 -11.48 -6.59 -17.42
C TRP A 237 -12.24 -7.01 -16.17
N LEU A 238 -12.36 -6.09 -15.21
CA LEU A 238 -13.08 -6.30 -13.97
C LEU A 238 -14.58 -6.51 -14.23
N PHE A 239 -15.23 -5.58 -14.93
CA PHE A 239 -16.67 -5.62 -15.20
C PHE A 239 -17.09 -6.89 -15.95
N ASP A 240 -16.27 -7.35 -16.90
CA ASP A 240 -16.50 -8.58 -17.65
C ASP A 240 -16.54 -9.85 -16.77
N ARG A 241 -15.85 -9.85 -15.62
CA ARG A 241 -15.68 -11.03 -14.77
C ARG A 241 -16.60 -11.08 -13.55
N ILE A 242 -17.45 -10.07 -13.36
CA ILE A 242 -18.38 -10.00 -12.23
C ILE A 242 -19.82 -10.22 -12.71
N GLU A 243 -20.62 -10.92 -11.90
CA GLU A 243 -22.06 -11.01 -12.12
C GLU A 243 -22.75 -9.74 -11.57
N MET A 244 -23.38 -8.97 -12.45
CA MET A 244 -23.86 -7.59 -12.19
C MET A 244 -25.26 -7.50 -11.57
N ASN A 245 -25.66 -8.49 -10.77
CA ASN A 245 -26.97 -8.46 -10.14
C ASN A 245 -26.88 -7.70 -8.79
N SER A 246 -27.28 -6.42 -8.81
CA SER A 246 -27.57 -5.51 -7.67
C SER A 246 -26.48 -4.52 -7.22
N MET A 247 -26.97 -3.39 -6.67
CA MET A 247 -26.32 -2.17 -6.12
C MET A 247 -25.07 -2.34 -5.20
N THR A 248 -24.55 -3.55 -5.01
CA THR A 248 -23.42 -3.86 -4.12
C THR A 248 -22.06 -3.93 -4.82
N PHE A 249 -21.98 -3.55 -6.10
CA PHE A 249 -20.74 -3.51 -6.89
C PHE A 249 -19.55 -2.93 -6.09
N LEU A 250 -19.72 -1.78 -5.45
CA LEU A 250 -18.68 -1.15 -4.63
C LEU A 250 -18.35 -1.85 -3.29
N ALA A 251 -19.30 -2.58 -2.72
CA ALA A 251 -19.15 -3.17 -1.37
C ALA A 251 -18.62 -4.61 -1.38
N GLY A 252 -18.76 -5.33 -2.50
CA GLY A 252 -18.38 -6.74 -2.62
C GLY A 252 -17.09 -7.01 -3.39
N LEU A 253 -16.49 -6.01 -4.03
CA LEU A 253 -15.40 -6.22 -4.98
C LEU A 253 -14.02 -6.33 -4.37
N GLY A 254 -13.67 -5.40 -3.48
CA GLY A 254 -12.39 -5.42 -2.77
C GLY A 254 -12.14 -6.79 -2.14
N PRO A 255 -13.04 -7.29 -1.27
CA PRO A 255 -12.82 -8.57 -0.60
C PRO A 255 -12.74 -9.77 -1.55
N ARG A 256 -13.45 -9.79 -2.68
CA ARG A 256 -13.43 -10.96 -3.59
C ARG A 256 -12.17 -11.03 -4.43
N LEU A 257 -11.74 -9.87 -4.93
CA LEU A 257 -10.48 -9.75 -5.66
C LEU A 257 -9.32 -10.06 -4.72
N GLU A 258 -9.30 -9.41 -3.55
CA GLU A 258 -8.30 -9.62 -2.49
C GLU A 258 -8.18 -11.10 -2.13
N ASN A 259 -9.28 -11.79 -1.80
CA ASN A 259 -9.23 -13.21 -1.42
C ASN A 259 -8.57 -14.11 -2.48
N HIS A 260 -8.73 -13.81 -3.78
CA HIS A 260 -8.14 -14.62 -4.85
C HIS A 260 -6.70 -14.20 -5.16
N SER A 261 -6.39 -12.91 -5.10
CA SER A 261 -5.09 -12.38 -5.48
C SER A 261 -4.08 -12.35 -4.32
N ALA A 262 -4.54 -12.29 -3.08
CA ALA A 262 -3.72 -12.07 -1.88
C ALA A 262 -2.58 -13.08 -1.71
N PRO A 263 -2.80 -14.41 -1.88
CA PRO A 263 -1.70 -15.37 -1.75
C PRO A 263 -0.63 -15.19 -2.84
N GLY A 264 -1.06 -15.08 -4.11
CA GLY A 264 -0.14 -14.88 -5.24
C GLY A 264 0.62 -13.55 -5.13
N TYR A 265 -0.06 -12.49 -4.68
CA TYR A 265 0.54 -11.19 -4.42
C TYR A 265 1.62 -11.25 -3.35
N THR A 266 1.30 -11.91 -2.23
CA THR A 266 2.26 -12.13 -1.14
C THR A 266 3.50 -12.85 -1.67
N ASN A 267 3.32 -13.86 -2.52
CA ASN A 267 4.43 -14.61 -3.10
C ASN A 267 5.28 -13.78 -4.06
N ILE A 268 4.66 -12.92 -4.88
CA ILE A 268 5.38 -11.96 -5.74
C ILE A 268 6.25 -11.04 -4.87
N VAL A 269 5.69 -10.47 -3.81
CA VAL A 269 6.44 -9.58 -2.92
C VAL A 269 7.58 -10.34 -2.20
N LYS A 270 7.34 -11.55 -1.70
CA LYS A 270 8.39 -12.41 -1.10
C LYS A 270 9.50 -12.72 -2.11
N HIS A 271 9.17 -12.96 -3.37
CA HIS A 271 10.15 -13.17 -4.43
C HIS A 271 11.01 -11.92 -4.66
N LEU A 272 10.42 -10.73 -4.76
CA LEU A 272 11.15 -9.47 -4.90
C LEU A 272 12.06 -9.17 -3.69
N VAL A 273 11.55 -9.42 -2.47
CA VAL A 273 12.37 -9.35 -1.24
C VAL A 273 13.56 -10.31 -1.33
N HIS A 274 13.32 -11.54 -1.77
CA HIS A 274 14.38 -12.53 -1.92
C HIS A 274 15.45 -12.11 -2.91
N GLN A 275 15.06 -11.63 -4.10
CA GLN A 275 15.99 -11.12 -5.11
C GLN A 275 16.87 -10.02 -4.52
N CYS A 276 16.28 -9.08 -3.80
CA CYS A 276 17.02 -7.95 -3.23
C CYS A 276 18.01 -8.38 -2.13
N PHE A 277 17.62 -9.32 -1.25
CA PHE A 277 18.54 -9.90 -0.27
C PHE A 277 19.60 -10.80 -0.90
N SER A 278 19.35 -11.39 -2.07
CA SER A 278 20.35 -12.23 -2.75
C SER A 278 21.32 -11.45 -3.62
N ALA A 279 21.01 -10.19 -3.93
CA ALA A 279 21.88 -9.31 -4.71
C ALA A 279 23.16 -8.98 -3.91
N GLU A 280 24.32 -9.16 -4.55
CA GLU A 280 25.62 -8.97 -3.90
C GLU A 280 26.19 -7.55 -4.11
N ASN A 281 25.98 -6.93 -5.28
CA ASN A 281 26.68 -5.70 -5.67
C ASN A 281 25.81 -4.70 -6.44
N ASN A 282 25.36 -3.62 -5.77
CA ASN A 282 24.78 -2.41 -6.40
C ASN A 282 23.74 -2.71 -7.50
N GLU A 283 22.98 -3.79 -7.34
CA GLU A 283 22.06 -4.22 -8.38
C GLU A 283 20.84 -3.31 -8.40
N LEU A 284 20.65 -2.64 -9.54
CA LEU A 284 19.45 -1.88 -9.83
C LEU A 284 18.44 -2.78 -10.53
N GLN A 285 17.36 -3.10 -9.82
CA GLN A 285 16.23 -3.87 -10.33
C GLN A 285 15.02 -2.95 -10.43
N SER A 286 14.46 -2.80 -11.64
CA SER A 286 13.29 -1.96 -11.85
C SER A 286 12.25 -2.70 -12.68
N TYR A 287 11.07 -2.86 -12.10
CA TYR A 287 9.92 -3.49 -12.71
C TYR A 287 8.83 -2.43 -12.85
N LYS A 288 8.32 -2.20 -14.04
CA LYS A 288 7.21 -1.29 -14.30
C LYS A 288 5.88 -2.02 -14.23
N THR A 289 5.84 -3.27 -14.68
CA THR A 289 4.62 -4.08 -14.77
C THR A 289 4.86 -5.53 -14.36
N ILE A 290 3.77 -6.26 -14.11
CA ILE A 290 3.81 -7.69 -13.76
C ILE A 290 4.50 -8.56 -14.81
N LEU A 291 4.50 -8.10 -16.06
CA LEU A 291 5.14 -8.79 -17.18
C LEU A 291 6.67 -8.65 -17.17
N ASP A 292 7.21 -7.67 -16.45
CA ASP A 292 8.67 -7.53 -16.31
C ASP A 292 9.26 -8.61 -15.39
N LEU A 293 8.40 -9.37 -14.69
CA LEU A 293 8.81 -10.49 -13.86
C LEU A 293 9.02 -11.79 -14.66
N ASP A 294 9.04 -11.78 -15.99
CA ASP A 294 9.06 -12.98 -16.88
C ASP A 294 10.35 -13.84 -16.86
N SER A 295 11.03 -13.93 -15.72
CA SER A 295 12.08 -14.92 -15.49
C SER A 295 11.47 -16.33 -15.32
N TYR A 296 12.23 -17.37 -15.69
CA TYR A 296 11.79 -18.77 -15.54
C TYR A 296 11.31 -19.12 -14.13
N GLU A 297 11.95 -18.54 -13.10
CA GLU A 297 11.61 -18.74 -11.69
C GLU A 297 10.29 -18.07 -11.27
N ALA A 298 9.87 -17.04 -12.00
CA ALA A 298 8.66 -16.29 -11.70
C ALA A 298 7.44 -16.75 -12.50
N LEU A 299 7.60 -17.59 -13.54
CA LEU A 299 6.47 -18.11 -14.32
C LEU A 299 5.45 -18.84 -13.44
N GLU A 300 5.89 -19.71 -12.52
CA GLU A 300 4.99 -20.41 -11.61
C GLU A 300 4.30 -19.43 -10.64
N LEU A 301 5.00 -18.37 -10.21
CA LEU A 301 4.42 -17.32 -9.37
C LEU A 301 3.31 -16.56 -10.11
N LEU A 302 3.54 -16.21 -11.37
CA LEU A 302 2.59 -15.48 -12.21
C LEU A 302 1.35 -16.33 -12.52
N GLU A 303 1.52 -17.62 -12.80
CA GLU A 303 0.39 -18.54 -13.01
C GLU A 303 -0.46 -18.69 -11.75
N ASN A 304 0.15 -18.83 -10.58
CA ASN A 304 -0.55 -18.91 -9.30
C ASN A 304 -1.25 -17.59 -8.91
N TYR A 305 -0.76 -16.46 -9.42
CA TYR A 305 -1.36 -15.15 -9.18
C TYR A 305 -2.50 -14.83 -10.16
N LYS A 306 -2.53 -15.45 -11.34
CA LYS A 306 -3.53 -15.19 -12.37
C LYS A 306 -4.91 -15.69 -11.97
N ILE A 307 -5.89 -14.79 -12.05
CA ILE A 307 -7.29 -15.07 -11.76
C ILE A 307 -7.99 -15.49 -13.04
N ASN A 308 -8.24 -16.79 -13.16
CA ASN A 308 -8.97 -17.36 -14.30
C ASN A 308 -10.50 -17.17 -14.21
N SER A 309 -11.04 -16.98 -13.01
CA SER A 309 -12.48 -16.74 -12.79
C SER A 309 -12.75 -16.06 -11.45
N LEU A 310 -13.63 -15.05 -11.45
CA LEU A 310 -14.16 -14.40 -10.24
C LEU A 310 -15.57 -14.91 -9.87
N ARG A 311 -16.06 -15.98 -10.51
CA ARG A 311 -17.39 -16.55 -10.20
C ARG A 311 -17.40 -17.09 -8.77
N GLY A 312 -18.31 -16.59 -7.95
CA GLY A 312 -18.49 -17.09 -6.58
C GLY A 312 -18.80 -18.58 -6.59
N ARG A 313 -18.32 -19.32 -5.59
CA ARG A 313 -18.80 -20.68 -5.32
C ARG A 313 -20.33 -20.64 -5.36
N ARG A 314 -20.94 -21.32 -6.34
CA ARG A 314 -22.34 -21.73 -6.19
C ARG A 314 -22.35 -22.56 -4.91
N LYS A 315 -22.99 -22.05 -3.86
CA LYS A 315 -23.42 -22.92 -2.76
C LYS A 315 -24.40 -23.89 -3.40
N ASN A 316 -23.94 -25.11 -3.63
CA ASN A 316 -24.84 -26.25 -3.82
C ASN A 316 -25.64 -26.45 -2.54
#